data_AF-A0A843RSJ8-F1
#
_entry.id   AF-A0A843RSJ8-F1
#
_cell.length_a   1.000
_cell.length_b   1.000
_cell.length_c   1.000
_cell.angle_alpha   90.00
_cell.angle_beta   90.00
_cell.angle_gamma   90.00
#
_symmetry.space_group_name_H-M   'P 1'
#
loop_
_entity.id
_entity.type
_entity.pdbx_description
1 polymer ?
#
loop_
_entity_poly.entity_id
_entity_poly.type
_entity_poly.pdbx_seq_one_letter_code
_entity_poly.pdbx_strand_id
1 'polypeptide(L)'
;MMILPLLLIAATSPLLAADREGVLPLLVSQGTPLGRLAAVRMCVRGGPVLGFALASVIGIGILGTSADAAAEGEPGLRLSLVAAAILAYGLFWLGLAAWLDARVRRSGTTTLALVGTWLGTAVIVPALLHATAVTWYPVPSRADLEEAVREVQQEVWSGSDERILAAFFDEYRDIDPDTVGSLERFMIYQMRALLESEARVQRIEERYARDRAAQAGFLRVARFLSPALMMQHAFEEAAGAGSERRRRFNAQLAEYVAAWRAYFIPKIYYRVPIRELTKTPRFQFVEEDAADIARAAMLDIVMMLLAGAGGLAMAWRAYRQTSVT
;
A
#
# COMPACT_ATOMS: atom_id res chain seq x y z
N MET A 1 -0.70 -9.59 -10.68
CA MET A 1 0.35 -8.61 -11.03
C MET A 1 1.45 -9.22 -11.91
N MET A 2 2.06 -10.33 -11.51
CA MET A 2 3.22 -10.90 -12.22
C MET A 2 2.86 -11.68 -13.49
N ILE A 3 1.64 -12.22 -13.57
CA ILE A 3 1.20 -13.08 -14.69
C ILE A 3 0.81 -12.26 -15.93
N LEU A 4 0.08 -11.15 -15.75
CA LEU A 4 -0.35 -10.28 -16.86
C LEU A 4 0.79 -9.87 -17.80
N PRO A 5 1.94 -9.36 -17.33
CA PRO A 5 3.02 -8.95 -18.22
C PRO A 5 3.63 -10.13 -18.95
N LEU A 6 3.73 -11.32 -18.33
CA LEU A 6 4.21 -12.51 -19.00
C LEU A 6 3.25 -12.96 -20.11
N LEU A 7 1.94 -12.92 -19.86
CA LEU A 7 0.94 -13.21 -20.89
C LEU A 7 1.00 -12.22 -22.04
N LEU A 8 1.15 -10.92 -21.73
CA LEU A 8 1.30 -9.88 -22.75
C LEU A 8 2.59 -10.06 -23.54
N ILE A 9 3.72 -10.31 -22.87
CA ILE A 9 5.01 -10.60 -23.51
C ILE A 9 4.88 -11.83 -24.40
N ALA A 10 4.31 -12.94 -23.90
CA ALA A 10 4.12 -14.16 -24.69
C ALA A 10 3.21 -13.93 -25.91
N ALA A 11 2.11 -13.19 -25.75
CA ALA A 11 1.20 -12.87 -26.84
C ALA A 11 1.81 -11.91 -27.88
N THR A 12 2.71 -11.01 -27.46
CA THR A 12 3.31 -9.99 -28.34
C THR A 12 4.73 -10.32 -28.82
N SER A 13 5.35 -11.37 -28.28
CA SER A 13 6.68 -11.86 -28.62
C SER A 13 6.77 -12.27 -30.10
N PRO A 14 7.95 -12.03 -30.70
CA PRO A 14 8.20 -10.85 -31.51
C PRO A 14 7.31 -10.80 -32.77
N LEU A 15 6.56 -9.70 -32.90
CA LEU A 15 5.59 -9.46 -33.96
C LEU A 15 6.19 -8.94 -35.28
N LEU A 16 7.22 -8.08 -35.23
CA LEU A 16 7.90 -7.59 -36.45
C LEU A 16 9.30 -8.16 -36.63
N ALA A 17 10.03 -8.43 -35.54
CA ALA A 17 11.38 -8.96 -35.67
C ALA A 17 11.43 -10.42 -36.20
N ALA A 18 10.34 -11.20 -36.09
CA ALA A 18 10.22 -12.50 -36.76
C ALA A 18 9.89 -12.36 -38.26
N ASP A 19 9.08 -11.37 -38.62
CA ASP A 19 8.61 -11.16 -39.99
C ASP A 19 9.61 -10.36 -40.86
N ARG A 20 10.57 -9.67 -40.24
CA ARG A 20 11.61 -8.86 -40.89
C ARG A 20 12.42 -9.64 -41.93
N GLU A 21 12.59 -10.94 -41.73
CA GLU A 21 13.35 -11.81 -42.64
C GLU A 21 12.48 -12.49 -43.72
N GLY A 22 11.16 -12.28 -43.73
CA GLY A 22 10.25 -12.98 -44.65
C GLY A 22 9.14 -12.10 -45.25
N VAL A 23 8.09 -11.81 -44.48
CA VAL A 23 6.82 -11.25 -45.00
C VAL A 23 6.77 -9.72 -44.94
N LEU A 24 7.63 -9.08 -44.13
CA LEU A 24 7.64 -7.62 -43.99
C LEU A 24 7.84 -6.87 -45.32
N PRO A 25 8.78 -7.25 -46.20
CA PRO A 25 8.99 -6.56 -47.48
C PRO A 25 7.74 -6.56 -48.37
N LEU A 26 6.98 -7.67 -48.37
CA LEU A 26 5.74 -7.81 -49.14
C LEU A 26 4.59 -6.95 -48.60
N LEU A 27 4.53 -6.75 -47.28
CA LEU A 27 3.51 -5.89 -46.66
C LEU A 27 3.83 -4.39 -46.82
N VAL A 28 5.12 -4.05 -46.80
CA VAL A 28 5.58 -2.68 -47.07
C VAL A 28 5.34 -2.31 -48.53
N SER A 29 5.52 -3.23 -49.48
CA SER A 29 5.22 -2.97 -50.90
C SER A 29 3.73 -2.71 -51.17
N GLN A 30 2.83 -3.07 -50.25
CA GLN A 30 1.40 -2.75 -50.34
C GLN A 30 1.08 -1.31 -49.84
N GLY A 31 2.08 -0.50 -49.50
CA GLY A 31 1.92 0.90 -49.12
C GLY A 31 1.39 1.12 -47.70
N THR A 32 1.38 0.07 -46.85
CA THR A 32 0.92 0.21 -45.47
C THR A 32 2.05 0.73 -44.56
N PRO A 33 1.83 1.79 -43.77
CA PRO A 33 2.87 2.32 -42.89
C PRO A 33 3.16 1.34 -41.73
N LEU A 34 4.44 1.05 -41.47
CA LEU A 34 4.88 0.09 -40.43
C LEU A 34 4.24 0.36 -39.07
N GLY A 35 4.08 1.62 -38.68
CA GLY A 35 3.47 1.99 -37.40
C GLY A 35 2.01 1.53 -37.27
N ARG A 36 1.23 1.57 -38.36
CA ARG A 36 -0.16 1.10 -38.37
C ARG A 36 -0.22 -0.42 -38.28
N LEU A 37 0.67 -1.12 -38.98
CA LEU A 37 0.78 -2.58 -38.93
C LEU A 37 1.15 -3.06 -37.51
N ALA A 38 2.13 -2.41 -36.88
CA ALA A 38 2.53 -2.68 -35.50
C ALA A 38 1.38 -2.45 -34.52
N ALA A 39 0.70 -1.31 -34.62
CA ALA A 39 -0.42 -0.96 -33.75
C ALA A 39 -1.59 -1.97 -33.87
N VAL A 40 -2.01 -2.30 -35.09
CA VAL A 40 -3.09 -3.28 -35.32
C VAL A 40 -2.73 -4.64 -34.74
N ARG A 41 -1.50 -5.11 -34.94
CA ARG A 41 -1.04 -6.39 -34.41
C ARG A 41 -0.99 -6.41 -32.88
N MET A 42 -0.55 -5.32 -32.26
CA MET A 42 -0.58 -5.18 -30.80
C MET A 42 -1.99 -5.18 -30.24
N CYS A 43 -2.93 -4.50 -30.90
CA CYS A 43 -4.34 -4.54 -30.52
C CYS A 43 -4.93 -5.95 -30.68
N VAL A 44 -4.66 -6.65 -31.78
CA VAL A 44 -5.21 -7.98 -32.04
C VAL A 44 -4.64 -9.04 -31.09
N ARG A 45 -3.35 -8.98 -30.72
CA ARG A 45 -2.74 -9.97 -29.83
C ARG A 45 -2.82 -9.60 -28.35
N GLY A 46 -2.60 -8.33 -28.01
CA GLY A 46 -2.66 -7.84 -26.63
C GLY A 46 -4.08 -7.54 -26.15
N GLY A 47 -4.96 -7.12 -27.05
CA GLY A 47 -6.35 -6.77 -26.74
C GLY A 47 -7.15 -7.90 -26.09
N PRO A 48 -7.12 -9.15 -26.61
CA PRO A 48 -7.82 -10.27 -25.96
C PRO A 48 -7.31 -10.58 -24.56
N VAL A 49 -6.00 -10.47 -24.32
CA VAL A 49 -5.39 -10.70 -22.99
C VAL A 49 -5.87 -9.63 -22.00
N LEU A 50 -5.87 -8.35 -22.40
CA LEU A 50 -6.38 -7.26 -21.58
C LEU A 50 -7.89 -7.34 -21.37
N GLY A 51 -8.63 -7.65 -22.43
CA GLY A 51 -10.08 -7.82 -22.39
C GLY A 51 -10.49 -8.93 -21.43
N PHE A 52 -9.80 -10.08 -21.47
CA PHE A 52 -10.03 -11.18 -20.54
C PHE A 52 -9.71 -10.79 -19.08
N ALA A 53 -8.60 -10.08 -18.85
CA ALA A 53 -8.24 -9.60 -17.51
C ALA A 53 -9.29 -8.61 -16.95
N LEU A 54 -9.75 -7.67 -17.77
CA LEU A 54 -10.80 -6.70 -17.40
C LEU A 54 -12.14 -7.40 -17.16
N ALA A 55 -12.56 -8.30 -18.06
CA ALA A 55 -13.80 -9.04 -17.93
C ALA A 55 -13.83 -9.91 -16.66
N SER A 56 -12.69 -10.51 -16.31
CA SER A 56 -12.55 -11.31 -15.10
C SER A 56 -12.76 -10.47 -13.84
N VAL A 57 -12.18 -9.27 -13.78
CA VAL A 57 -12.36 -8.37 -12.62
C VAL A 57 -13.78 -7.82 -12.55
N ILE A 58 -14.35 -7.42 -13.68
CA ILE A 58 -15.75 -6.95 -13.72
C ILE A 58 -16.70 -8.07 -13.30
N GLY A 59 -16.49 -9.30 -13.79
CA GLY A 59 -17.28 -10.46 -13.42
C GLY A 59 -17.20 -10.79 -11.93
N ILE A 60 -16.00 -10.79 -11.35
CA ILE A 60 -15.80 -10.98 -9.90
C ILE A 60 -16.47 -9.84 -9.11
N GLY A 61 -16.33 -8.60 -9.57
CA GLY A 61 -16.95 -7.43 -8.95
C GLY A 61 -18.46 -7.56 -8.87
N ILE A 62 -19.11 -7.91 -9.99
CA ILE A 62 -20.57 -8.10 -10.06
C ILE A 62 -21.04 -9.24 -9.15
N LEU A 63 -20.31 -10.36 -9.09
CA LEU A 63 -20.65 -11.50 -8.24
C LEU A 63 -20.42 -11.25 -6.75
N GLY A 64 -19.46 -10.38 -6.41
CA GLY A 64 -19.03 -10.10 -5.04
C GLY A 64 -19.78 -8.97 -4.35
N THR A 65 -20.53 -8.14 -5.08
CA THR A 65 -21.27 -7.00 -4.52
C THR A 65 -22.74 -7.34 -4.27
N SER A 66 -23.24 -7.14 -3.05
CA SER A 66 -24.67 -7.16 -2.76
C SER A 66 -25.38 -5.96 -3.40
N ALA A 67 -26.67 -6.09 -3.70
CA ALA A 67 -27.46 -5.03 -4.33
C ALA A 67 -27.51 -3.74 -3.49
N ASP A 68 -27.55 -3.88 -2.17
CA ASP A 68 -27.57 -2.75 -1.23
C ASP A 68 -26.23 -1.99 -1.23
N ALA A 69 -25.10 -2.70 -1.29
CA ALA A 69 -23.78 -2.08 -1.38
C ALA A 69 -23.54 -1.40 -2.74
N ALA A 70 -24.12 -1.93 -3.82
CA ALA A 70 -24.00 -1.34 -5.14
C ALA A 70 -24.68 0.03 -5.25
N ALA A 71 -25.74 0.27 -4.47
CA ALA A 71 -26.48 1.54 -4.45
C ALA A 71 -25.69 2.70 -3.82
N GLU A 72 -24.71 2.40 -2.95
CA GLU A 72 -23.88 3.40 -2.27
C GLU A 72 -22.73 3.95 -3.14
N GLY A 73 -22.50 3.39 -4.33
CA GLY A 73 -21.53 3.91 -5.33
C GLY A 73 -20.05 3.67 -5.01
N GLU A 74 -19.69 3.47 -3.73
CA GLU A 74 -18.34 3.10 -3.27
C GLU A 74 -17.72 1.87 -3.98
N PRO A 75 -18.42 0.72 -4.10
CA PRO A 75 -17.83 -0.45 -4.77
C PRO A 75 -17.62 -0.22 -6.27
N GLY A 76 -18.43 0.64 -6.90
CA GLY A 76 -18.28 1.02 -8.30
C GLY A 76 -16.98 1.80 -8.55
N LEU A 77 -16.67 2.76 -7.67
CA LEU A 77 -15.40 3.48 -7.73
C LEU A 77 -14.21 2.55 -7.57
N ARG A 78 -14.20 1.71 -6.52
CA ARG A 78 -13.10 0.77 -6.26
C ARG A 78 -12.88 -0.18 -7.44
N LEU A 79 -13.95 -0.73 -8.02
CA LEU A 79 -13.88 -1.58 -9.21
C LEU A 79 -13.30 -0.81 -10.42
N SER A 80 -13.70 0.44 -10.63
CA SER A 80 -13.19 1.27 -11.71
C SER A 80 -11.68 1.56 -11.56
N LEU A 81 -11.20 1.78 -10.33
CA LEU A 81 -9.78 1.99 -10.04
C LEU A 81 -8.95 0.74 -10.33
N VAL A 82 -9.44 -0.44 -9.94
CA VAL A 82 -8.78 -1.72 -10.26
C VAL A 82 -8.73 -1.94 -11.77
N ALA A 83 -9.84 -1.72 -12.47
CA ALA A 83 -9.89 -1.84 -13.93
C ALA A 83 -8.94 -0.86 -14.63
N ALA A 84 -8.90 0.39 -14.18
CA ALA A 84 -7.99 1.42 -14.70
C ALA A 84 -6.52 1.07 -14.45
N ALA A 85 -6.17 0.52 -13.28
CA ALA A 85 -4.82 0.07 -12.97
C ALA A 85 -4.39 -1.12 -13.84
N ILE A 86 -5.28 -2.08 -14.12
CA ILE A 86 -5.03 -3.19 -15.06
C ILE A 86 -4.76 -2.66 -16.46
N LEU A 87 -5.60 -1.74 -16.93
CA LEU A 87 -5.45 -1.14 -18.24
C LEU A 87 -4.14 -0.35 -18.35
N ALA A 88 -3.82 0.48 -17.36
CA ALA A 88 -2.60 1.28 -17.34
C ALA A 88 -1.34 0.41 -17.33
N TYR A 89 -1.31 -0.61 -16.47
CA TYR A 89 -0.19 -1.55 -16.42
C TYR A 89 -0.06 -2.37 -17.70
N GLY A 90 -1.18 -2.78 -18.30
CA GLY A 90 -1.22 -3.44 -19.59
C GLY A 90 -0.65 -2.58 -20.72
N LEU A 91 -1.12 -1.34 -20.82
CA LEU A 91 -0.64 -0.36 -21.81
C LEU A 91 0.84 -0.01 -21.62
N PHE A 92 1.33 0.02 -20.38
CA PHE A 92 2.75 0.15 -20.09
C PHE A 92 3.55 -0.99 -20.76
N TRP A 93 3.16 -2.24 -20.55
CA TRP A 93 3.87 -3.40 -21.11
C TRP A 93 3.76 -3.45 -22.64
N LEU A 94 2.59 -3.12 -23.21
CA LEU A 94 2.43 -3.02 -24.65
C LEU A 94 3.31 -1.91 -25.26
N GLY A 95 3.39 -0.75 -24.61
CA GLY A 95 4.26 0.35 -25.04
C GLY A 95 5.74 -0.01 -24.96
N LEU A 96 6.16 -0.71 -23.90
CA LEU A 96 7.53 -1.20 -23.76
C LEU A 96 7.87 -2.25 -24.83
N ALA A 97 6.97 -3.21 -25.07
CA ALA A 97 7.13 -4.21 -26.12
C ALA A 97 7.24 -3.56 -27.50
N ALA A 98 6.40 -2.55 -27.78
CA ALA A 98 6.46 -1.80 -29.03
C ALA A 98 7.78 -1.08 -29.24
N TRP A 99 8.27 -0.44 -28.19
CA TRP A 99 9.53 0.30 -28.23
C TRP A 99 10.73 -0.61 -28.44
N LEU A 100 10.78 -1.74 -27.74
CA LEU A 100 11.85 -2.73 -27.89
C LEU A 100 11.81 -3.40 -29.27
N ASP A 101 10.65 -3.77 -29.79
CA ASP A 101 10.52 -4.37 -31.14
C ASP A 101 10.92 -3.39 -32.26
N ALA A 102 10.66 -2.08 -32.06
CA ALA A 102 11.10 -1.05 -32.98
C ALA A 102 12.63 -0.90 -32.99
N ARG A 103 13.28 -1.02 -31.83
CA ARG A 103 14.72 -0.76 -31.64
C ARG A 103 15.60 -1.99 -31.87
N VAL A 104 15.13 -3.16 -31.46
CA VAL A 104 15.88 -4.43 -31.53
C VAL A 104 15.46 -5.18 -32.79
N ARG A 105 16.42 -5.37 -33.70
CA ARG A 105 16.14 -5.94 -35.04
C ARG A 105 16.03 -7.47 -35.05
N ARG A 106 16.44 -8.15 -33.97
CA ARG A 106 16.44 -9.62 -33.86
C ARG A 106 15.39 -10.11 -32.87
N SER A 107 14.56 -11.03 -33.34
CA SER A 107 13.39 -11.58 -32.63
C SER A 107 13.75 -12.13 -31.24
N GLY A 108 14.74 -13.03 -31.15
CA GLY A 108 15.16 -13.64 -29.89
C GLY A 108 15.73 -12.62 -28.88
N THR A 109 16.41 -11.57 -29.36
CA THR A 109 16.98 -10.53 -28.51
C THR A 109 15.88 -9.63 -27.91
N THR A 110 14.82 -9.32 -28.68
CA THR A 110 13.67 -8.55 -28.19
C THR A 110 12.95 -9.28 -27.07
N THR A 111 12.65 -10.57 -27.24
CA THR A 111 11.99 -11.39 -26.23
C THR A 111 12.84 -11.50 -24.97
N LEU A 112 14.15 -11.76 -25.11
CA LEU A 112 15.07 -11.83 -23.97
C LEU A 112 15.16 -10.49 -23.22
N ALA A 113 15.20 -9.36 -23.94
CA ALA A 113 15.19 -8.03 -23.34
C ALA A 113 13.89 -7.73 -22.58
N LEU A 114 12.74 -8.13 -23.11
CA LEU A 114 11.44 -7.99 -22.43
C LEU A 114 11.36 -8.81 -21.16
N VAL A 115 11.74 -10.09 -21.22
CA VAL A 115 11.77 -10.99 -20.05
C VAL A 115 12.77 -10.48 -19.01
N GLY A 116 13.95 -10.02 -19.43
CA GLY A 116 14.95 -9.42 -18.54
C GLY A 116 14.44 -8.14 -17.88
N THR A 117 13.76 -7.26 -18.63
CA THR A 117 13.15 -6.04 -18.08
C THR A 117 12.03 -6.38 -17.10
N TRP A 118 11.21 -7.39 -17.41
CA TRP A 118 10.20 -7.93 -16.49
C TRP A 118 10.83 -8.45 -15.20
N LEU A 119 11.87 -9.28 -15.29
CA LEU A 119 12.55 -9.81 -14.10
C LEU A 119 13.15 -8.66 -13.26
N GLY A 120 13.82 -7.72 -13.91
CA GLY A 120 14.39 -6.54 -13.27
C GLY A 120 13.34 -5.71 -12.54
N THR A 121 12.30 -5.31 -13.24
CA THR A 121 11.32 -4.33 -12.73
C THR A 121 10.23 -4.95 -11.84
N ALA A 122 9.83 -6.20 -12.07
CA ALA A 122 8.75 -6.86 -11.33
C ALA A 122 9.25 -7.77 -10.20
N VAL A 123 10.53 -8.14 -10.18
CA VAL A 123 11.10 -9.03 -9.16
C VAL A 123 12.26 -8.38 -8.42
N ILE A 124 13.32 -7.99 -9.16
CA ILE A 124 14.58 -7.53 -8.55
C ILE A 124 14.39 -6.19 -7.86
N VAL A 125 13.81 -5.19 -8.55
CA VAL A 125 13.58 -3.85 -7.99
C VAL A 125 12.70 -3.92 -6.73
N PRO A 126 11.53 -4.58 -6.71
CA PRO A 126 10.73 -4.76 -5.49
C PRO A 126 11.52 -5.38 -4.34
N ALA A 127 12.28 -6.45 -4.60
CA ALA A 127 13.07 -7.12 -3.57
C ALA A 127 14.16 -6.22 -2.99
N LEU A 128 14.88 -5.48 -3.85
CA LEU A 128 15.91 -4.53 -3.42
C LEU A 128 15.33 -3.37 -2.62
N LEU A 129 14.18 -2.82 -3.06
CA LEU A 129 13.51 -1.76 -2.33
C LEU A 129 13.03 -2.23 -0.97
N HIS A 130 12.46 -3.43 -0.87
CA HIS A 130 12.06 -4.02 0.40
C HIS A 130 13.28 -4.25 1.33
N ALA A 131 14.36 -4.84 0.81
CA ALA A 131 15.59 -5.03 1.59
C ALA A 131 16.15 -3.70 2.10
N THR A 132 16.23 -2.68 1.23
CA THR A 132 16.66 -1.32 1.59
C THR A 132 15.76 -0.71 2.67
N ALA A 133 14.44 -0.89 2.54
CA ALA A 133 13.48 -0.39 3.51
C ALA A 133 13.67 -1.02 4.90
N VAL A 134 13.97 -2.32 4.98
CA VAL A 134 14.25 -3.01 6.26
C VAL A 134 15.61 -2.61 6.83
N THR A 135 16.62 -2.36 5.99
CA THR A 135 17.96 -1.95 6.45
C THR A 135 18.01 -0.50 6.93
N TRP A 136 17.39 0.43 6.20
CA TRP A 136 17.43 1.86 6.53
C TRP A 136 16.37 2.28 7.56
N TYR A 137 15.23 1.58 7.57
CA TYR A 137 14.13 1.82 8.49
C TYR A 137 13.79 0.51 9.22
N PRO A 138 14.66 0.05 10.15
CA PRO A 138 14.41 -1.18 10.89
C PRO A 138 13.20 -0.99 11.78
N VAL A 139 12.15 -1.76 11.49
CA VAL A 139 10.95 -1.81 12.31
C VAL A 139 11.03 -3.05 13.19
N PRO A 140 10.84 -2.92 14.52
CA PRO A 140 10.81 -4.08 15.42
C PRO A 140 9.74 -5.09 14.98
N SER A 141 9.95 -6.37 15.29
CA SER A 141 8.90 -7.36 15.10
C SER A 141 7.73 -7.09 16.07
N ARG A 142 6.55 -7.65 15.80
CA ARG A 142 5.43 -7.54 16.75
C ARG A 142 5.73 -8.27 18.07
N ALA A 143 6.51 -9.35 18.01
CA ALA A 143 6.97 -10.06 19.20
C ALA A 143 7.91 -9.17 20.02
N ASP A 144 8.85 -8.47 19.37
CA ASP A 144 9.79 -7.57 20.04
C ASP A 144 9.06 -6.40 20.70
N LEU A 145 8.00 -5.90 20.06
CA LEU A 145 7.14 -4.85 20.64
C LEU A 145 6.42 -5.36 21.89
N GLU A 146 5.80 -6.54 21.82
CA GLU A 146 5.11 -7.13 22.97
C GLU A 146 6.08 -7.45 24.11
N GLU A 147 7.28 -7.93 23.78
CA GLU A 147 8.35 -8.18 24.75
C GLU A 147 8.80 -6.89 25.41
N ALA A 148 9.09 -5.83 24.66
CA ALA A 148 9.46 -4.52 25.21
C ALA A 148 8.36 -3.92 26.10
N VAL A 149 7.09 -4.10 25.74
CA VAL A 149 5.95 -3.67 26.57
C VAL A 149 5.88 -4.48 27.86
N ARG A 150 6.06 -5.81 27.79
CA ARG A 150 6.07 -6.69 28.97
C ARG A 150 7.23 -6.38 29.89
N GLU A 151 8.43 -6.16 29.35
CA GLU A 151 9.63 -5.81 30.11
C GLU A 151 9.42 -4.50 30.87
N VAL A 152 8.90 -3.46 30.21
CA VAL A 152 8.56 -2.19 30.87
C VAL A 152 7.54 -2.37 31.97
N GLN A 153 6.48 -3.15 31.73
CA GLN A 153 5.49 -3.44 32.75
C GLN A 153 6.14 -4.18 33.93
N GLN A 154 6.90 -5.24 33.68
CA GLN A 154 7.61 -5.99 34.72
C GLN A 154 8.56 -5.08 35.51
N GLU A 155 9.34 -4.23 34.86
CA GLU A 155 10.27 -3.30 35.50
C GLU A 155 9.55 -2.30 36.41
N VAL A 156 8.44 -1.72 35.94
CA VAL A 156 7.65 -0.76 36.72
C VAL A 156 6.95 -1.42 37.90
N TRP A 157 6.37 -2.61 37.71
CA TRP A 157 5.65 -3.34 38.76
C TRP A 157 6.57 -4.14 39.71
N SER A 158 7.85 -4.35 39.35
CA SER A 158 8.87 -4.99 40.21
C SER A 158 9.78 -3.98 40.92
N GLY A 159 9.76 -2.71 40.52
CA GLY A 159 10.47 -1.65 41.21
C GLY A 159 10.01 -1.49 42.66
N SER A 160 10.92 -1.15 43.56
CA SER A 160 10.61 -0.88 44.96
C SER A 160 9.67 0.33 45.08
N ASP A 161 8.55 0.16 45.80
CA ASP A 161 7.54 1.19 46.15
C ASP A 161 8.18 2.55 46.46
N GLU A 162 9.33 2.53 47.14
CA GLU A 162 10.07 3.69 47.63
C GLU A 162 10.50 4.67 46.54
N ARG A 163 10.91 4.25 45.33
CA ARG A 163 11.35 5.18 44.27
C ARG A 163 10.18 6.01 43.75
N ILE A 164 9.06 5.33 43.46
CA ILE A 164 7.85 5.94 42.89
C ILE A 164 7.16 6.81 43.95
N LEU A 165 7.14 6.35 45.21
CA LEU A 165 6.64 7.13 46.35
C LEU A 165 7.52 8.35 46.63
N ALA A 166 8.84 8.21 46.63
CA ALA A 166 9.75 9.33 46.85
C ALA A 166 9.58 10.42 45.79
N ALA A 167 9.44 10.03 44.51
CA ALA A 167 9.16 10.97 43.44
C ALA A 167 7.79 11.67 43.60
N PHE A 168 6.79 11.00 44.18
CA PHE A 168 5.50 11.62 44.50
C PHE A 168 5.61 12.65 45.64
N PHE A 169 6.28 12.31 46.74
CA PHE A 169 6.44 13.22 47.86
C PHE A 169 7.36 14.42 47.56
N ASP A 170 8.32 14.29 46.64
CA ASP A 170 9.09 15.44 46.15
C ASP A 170 8.24 16.39 45.28
N GLU A 171 7.33 15.85 44.46
CA GLU A 171 6.40 16.66 43.65
C GLU A 171 5.33 17.36 44.53
N TYR A 172 4.85 16.70 45.58
CA TYR A 172 3.84 17.21 46.50
C TYR A 172 4.41 17.43 47.90
N ARG A 173 5.33 18.40 48.04
CA ARG A 173 5.98 18.72 49.32
C ARG A 173 5.03 19.14 50.45
N ASP A 174 3.80 19.52 50.10
CA ASP A 174 2.76 19.89 51.06
C ASP A 174 2.15 18.67 51.80
N ILE A 175 2.43 17.46 51.31
CA ILE A 175 1.97 16.20 51.90
C ILE A 175 3.13 15.61 52.71
N ASP A 176 2.98 15.56 54.03
CA ASP A 176 3.97 14.95 54.91
C ASP A 176 3.93 13.40 54.75
N PRO A 177 5.02 12.76 54.28
CA PRO A 177 5.10 11.32 54.10
C PRO A 177 4.73 10.52 55.35
N ASP A 178 5.01 11.05 56.55
CA ASP A 178 4.80 10.35 57.82
C ASP A 178 3.32 10.35 58.25
N THR A 179 2.51 11.26 57.70
CA THR A 179 1.07 11.38 58.01
C THR A 179 0.18 10.49 57.15
N VAL A 180 0.68 9.99 56.02
CA VAL A 180 -0.08 9.15 55.08
C VAL A 180 -0.24 7.73 55.64
N GLY A 181 -1.41 7.10 55.45
CA GLY A 181 -1.64 5.71 55.87
C GLY A 181 -0.96 4.66 54.96
N SER A 182 -0.79 3.43 55.44
CA SER A 182 -0.21 2.34 54.62
C SER A 182 -1.05 1.99 53.39
N LEU A 183 -2.38 1.94 53.54
CA LEU A 183 -3.30 1.71 52.42
C LEU A 183 -3.27 2.84 51.38
N GLU A 184 -3.14 4.09 51.85
CA GLU A 184 -3.08 5.25 50.98
C GLU A 184 -1.76 5.31 50.20
N ARG A 185 -0.63 5.04 50.86
CA ARG A 185 0.67 4.84 50.19
C ARG A 185 0.59 3.76 49.11
N PHE A 186 -0.02 2.61 49.40
CA PHE A 186 -0.22 1.55 48.41
C PHE A 186 -1.04 2.04 47.20
N MET A 187 -2.13 2.77 47.44
CA MET A 187 -2.96 3.31 46.35
C MET A 187 -2.22 4.36 45.52
N ILE A 188 -1.44 5.24 46.15
CA ILE A 188 -0.59 6.24 45.47
C ILE A 188 0.44 5.53 44.60
N TYR A 189 1.13 4.54 45.14
CA TYR A 189 2.08 3.71 44.39
C TYR A 189 1.42 3.07 43.18
N GLN A 190 0.32 2.33 43.38
CA GLN A 190 -0.39 1.64 42.28
C GLN A 190 -0.80 2.61 41.16
N MET A 191 -1.28 3.80 41.52
CA MET A 191 -1.65 4.82 40.54
C MET A 191 -0.43 5.35 39.77
N ARG A 192 0.65 5.69 40.48
CA ARG A 192 1.86 6.27 39.88
C ARG A 192 2.61 5.25 39.03
N ALA A 193 2.71 4.00 39.50
CA ALA A 193 3.24 2.88 38.74
C ALA A 193 2.44 2.65 37.45
N LEU A 194 1.10 2.68 37.52
CA LEU A 194 0.26 2.58 36.33
C LEU A 194 0.55 3.71 35.33
N LEU A 195 0.58 4.97 35.79
CA LEU A 195 0.85 6.13 34.94
C LEU A 195 2.26 6.10 34.32
N GLU A 196 3.28 5.72 35.09
CA GLU A 196 4.65 5.57 34.60
C GLU A 196 4.75 4.45 33.55
N SER A 197 4.12 3.30 33.82
CA SER A 197 4.01 2.19 32.88
C SER A 197 3.33 2.62 31.58
N GLU A 198 2.17 3.28 31.67
CA GLU A 198 1.45 3.78 30.50
C GLU A 198 2.29 4.76 29.68
N ALA A 199 2.93 5.74 30.34
CA ALA A 199 3.78 6.72 29.66
C ALA A 199 4.99 6.08 28.96
N ARG A 200 5.61 5.06 29.58
CA ARG A 200 6.72 4.31 28.97
C ARG A 200 6.26 3.46 27.78
N VAL A 201 5.15 2.75 27.92
CA VAL A 201 4.55 1.94 26.84
C VAL A 201 4.18 2.84 25.66
N GLN A 202 3.53 3.97 25.92
CA GLN A 202 3.15 4.92 24.87
C GLN A 202 4.38 5.40 24.07
N ARG A 203 5.51 5.70 24.72
CA ARG A 203 6.76 6.07 24.01
C ARG A 203 7.27 4.97 23.09
N ILE A 204 7.17 3.70 23.51
CA ILE A 204 7.55 2.54 22.68
C ILE A 204 6.64 2.45 21.46
N GLU A 205 5.32 2.55 21.67
CA GLU A 205 4.34 2.51 20.58
C GLU A 205 4.49 3.66 19.60
N GLU A 206 4.75 4.88 20.08
CA GLU A 206 5.01 6.06 19.25
C GLU A 206 6.29 5.91 18.43
N ARG A 207 7.35 5.35 19.01
CA ARG A 207 8.58 5.03 18.27
C ARG A 207 8.29 3.99 17.18
N TYR A 208 7.60 2.90 17.53
CA TYR A 208 7.20 1.88 16.57
C TYR A 208 6.36 2.46 15.42
N ALA A 209 5.38 3.30 15.72
CA ALA A 209 4.53 3.95 14.73
C ALA A 209 5.33 4.88 13.79
N ARG A 210 6.28 5.65 14.35
CA ARG A 210 7.18 6.50 13.56
C ARG A 210 8.07 5.69 12.61
N ASP A 211 8.66 4.60 13.08
CA ASP A 211 9.53 3.75 12.27
C ASP A 211 8.73 3.09 11.13
N ARG A 212 7.52 2.59 11.41
CA ARG A 212 6.58 2.08 10.40
C ARG A 212 6.22 3.15 9.36
N ALA A 213 5.93 4.37 9.81
CA ALA A 213 5.55 5.48 8.94
C ALA A 213 6.72 5.91 8.04
N ALA A 214 7.95 5.92 8.56
CA ALA A 214 9.15 6.22 7.78
C ALA A 214 9.40 5.17 6.70
N GLN A 215 9.30 3.88 7.06
CA GLN A 215 9.43 2.77 6.11
C GLN A 215 8.36 2.83 5.01
N ALA A 216 7.10 3.03 5.39
CA ALA A 216 6.00 3.20 4.44
C ALA A 216 6.20 4.43 3.55
N GLY A 217 6.67 5.55 4.11
CA GLY A 217 6.97 6.77 3.37
C GLY A 217 8.06 6.58 2.30
N PHE A 218 9.13 5.84 2.63
CA PHE A 218 10.17 5.47 1.68
C PHE A 218 9.62 4.62 0.53
N LEU A 219 8.92 3.52 0.85
CA LEU A 219 8.33 2.64 -0.16
C LEU A 219 7.29 3.36 -1.03
N ARG A 220 6.55 4.31 -0.44
CA ARG A 220 5.56 5.13 -1.14
C ARG A 220 6.19 5.96 -2.27
N VAL A 221 7.39 6.49 -2.08
CA VAL A 221 8.11 7.23 -3.12
C VAL A 221 8.86 6.28 -4.06
N ALA A 222 9.51 5.26 -3.50
CA ALA A 222 10.31 4.31 -4.28
C ALA A 222 9.48 3.44 -5.23
N ARG A 223 8.17 3.29 -5.00
CA ARG A 223 7.28 2.50 -5.85
C ARG A 223 7.33 2.92 -7.33
N PHE A 224 7.59 4.20 -7.64
CA PHE A 224 7.64 4.69 -9.02
C PHE A 224 8.80 4.10 -9.85
N LEU A 225 9.77 3.43 -9.21
CA LEU A 225 10.82 2.69 -9.90
C LEU A 225 10.31 1.38 -10.52
N SER A 226 9.15 0.89 -10.09
CA SER A 226 8.59 -0.37 -10.56
C SER A 226 7.11 -0.22 -10.94
N PRO A 227 6.73 -0.46 -12.20
CA PRO A 227 5.33 -0.47 -12.61
C PRO A 227 4.54 -1.57 -11.88
N ALA A 228 5.21 -2.63 -11.40
CA ALA A 228 4.58 -3.67 -10.60
C ALA A 228 4.22 -3.16 -9.20
N LEU A 229 5.09 -2.38 -8.55
CA LEU A 229 4.79 -1.76 -7.26
C LEU A 229 3.71 -0.69 -7.37
N MET A 230 3.70 0.07 -8.46
CA MET A 230 2.64 1.05 -8.74
C MET A 230 1.28 0.37 -8.89
N MET A 231 1.22 -0.73 -9.66
CA MET A 231 0.00 -1.51 -9.77
C MET A 231 -0.42 -2.07 -8.40
N GLN A 232 0.53 -2.63 -7.64
CA GLN A 232 0.28 -3.20 -6.31
C GLN A 232 -0.31 -2.18 -5.36
N HIS A 233 0.30 -0.99 -5.28
CA HIS A 233 -0.19 0.10 -4.46
C HIS A 233 -1.60 0.53 -4.88
N ALA A 234 -1.89 0.69 -6.18
CA ALA A 234 -3.23 1.02 -6.66
C ALA A 234 -4.28 -0.02 -6.27
N PHE A 235 -3.92 -1.31 -6.21
CA PHE A 235 -4.81 -2.38 -5.75
C PHE A 235 -5.01 -2.36 -4.24
N GLU A 236 -3.95 -2.08 -3.47
CA GLU A 236 -4.03 -1.96 -2.02
C GLU A 236 -4.97 -0.82 -1.61
N GLU A 237 -4.85 0.35 -2.27
CA GLU A 237 -5.74 1.49 -2.06
C GLU A 237 -7.18 1.14 -2.44
N ALA A 238 -7.42 0.57 -3.62
CA ALA A 238 -8.77 0.20 -4.06
C ALA A 238 -9.42 -0.88 -3.17
N ALA A 239 -8.63 -1.82 -2.63
CA ALA A 239 -9.10 -2.87 -1.73
C ALA A 239 -9.33 -2.38 -0.28
N GLY A 240 -8.95 -1.14 0.06
CA GLY A 240 -8.95 -0.66 1.44
C GLY A 240 -7.90 -1.36 2.32
N ALA A 241 -6.85 -1.91 1.71
CA ALA A 241 -5.68 -2.46 2.39
C ALA A 241 -4.52 -1.44 2.50
N GLY A 242 -4.75 -0.20 2.03
CA GLY A 242 -3.80 0.89 2.06
C GLY A 242 -3.27 1.22 3.47
N SER A 243 -2.03 1.68 3.53
CA SER A 243 -1.38 2.09 4.78
C SER A 243 -2.06 3.30 5.43
N GLU A 244 -2.72 4.14 4.64
CA GLU A 244 -3.46 5.32 5.08
C GLU A 244 -4.71 4.95 5.90
N ARG A 245 -5.58 4.09 5.35
CA ARG A 245 -6.74 3.52 6.07
C ARG A 245 -6.36 2.94 7.42
N ARG A 246 -5.28 2.15 7.46
CA ARG A 246 -4.77 1.55 8.70
C ARG A 246 -4.35 2.63 9.71
N ARG A 247 -3.68 3.69 9.26
CA ARG A 247 -3.28 4.80 10.12
C ARG A 247 -4.50 5.53 10.67
N ARG A 248 -5.50 5.86 9.83
CA ARG A 248 -6.75 6.51 10.25
C ARG A 248 -7.51 5.66 11.26
N PHE A 249 -7.64 4.36 11.01
CA PHE A 249 -8.26 3.43 11.94
C PHE A 249 -7.59 3.46 13.32
N ASN A 250 -6.25 3.37 13.35
CA ASN A 250 -5.52 3.41 14.61
C ASN A 250 -5.67 4.76 15.34
N ALA A 251 -5.70 5.87 14.61
CA ALA A 251 -5.91 7.20 15.19
C ALA A 251 -7.33 7.34 15.79
N GLN A 252 -8.37 6.96 15.06
CA GLN A 252 -9.75 6.96 15.55
C GLN A 252 -9.92 6.00 16.74
N LEU A 253 -9.23 4.85 16.72
CA LEU A 253 -9.24 3.90 17.83
C LEU A 253 -8.61 4.52 19.08
N ALA A 254 -7.50 5.26 18.95
CA ALA A 254 -6.86 5.93 20.07
C ALA A 254 -7.78 6.99 20.70
N GLU A 255 -8.43 7.82 19.88
CA GLU A 255 -9.43 8.81 20.34
C GLU A 255 -10.61 8.14 21.04
N TYR A 256 -11.13 7.05 20.47
CA TYR A 256 -12.21 6.28 21.07
C TYR A 256 -11.81 5.67 22.41
N VAL A 257 -10.60 5.09 22.52
CA VAL A 257 -10.09 4.54 23.78
C VAL A 257 -9.96 5.64 24.83
N ALA A 258 -9.52 6.85 24.46
CA ALA A 258 -9.47 7.98 25.38
C ALA A 258 -10.87 8.38 25.87
N ALA A 259 -11.86 8.49 24.98
CA ALA A 259 -13.25 8.79 25.35
C ALA A 259 -13.89 7.69 26.21
N TRP A 260 -13.60 6.41 25.89
CA TRP A 260 -14.02 5.26 26.68
C TRP A 260 -13.46 5.33 28.10
N ARG A 261 -12.16 5.60 28.26
CA ARG A 261 -11.52 5.76 29.57
C ARG A 261 -12.14 6.91 30.36
N ALA A 262 -12.31 8.07 29.73
CA ALA A 262 -12.92 9.24 30.36
C ALA A 262 -14.36 8.98 30.84
N TYR A 263 -15.12 8.12 30.15
CA TYR A 263 -16.46 7.74 30.55
C TYR A 263 -16.48 6.70 31.68
N PHE A 264 -15.67 5.64 31.59
CA PHE A 264 -15.75 4.49 32.49
C PHE A 264 -14.94 4.67 33.78
N ILE A 265 -13.73 5.24 33.73
CA ILE A 265 -12.85 5.34 34.91
C ILE A 265 -13.54 6.06 36.08
N PRO A 266 -14.14 7.26 35.90
CA PRO A 266 -14.84 7.92 37.01
C PRO A 266 -16.01 7.10 37.55
N LYS A 267 -16.77 6.43 36.67
CA LYS A 267 -17.96 5.64 37.06
C LYS A 267 -17.60 4.38 37.84
N ILE A 268 -16.49 3.75 37.49
CA ILE A 268 -15.91 2.63 38.26
C ILE A 268 -15.51 3.14 39.65
N TYR A 269 -14.83 4.29 39.72
CA TYR A 269 -14.40 4.88 40.99
C TYR A 269 -15.58 5.21 41.92
N TYR A 270 -16.63 5.86 41.39
CA TYR A 270 -17.84 6.19 42.15
C TYR A 270 -18.84 5.02 42.27
N ARG A 271 -18.48 3.81 41.84
CA ARG A 271 -19.31 2.59 41.93
C ARG A 271 -20.74 2.77 41.39
N VAL A 272 -20.86 3.51 40.29
CA VAL A 272 -22.15 3.77 39.64
C VAL A 272 -22.77 2.44 39.18
N PRO A 273 -24.04 2.14 39.53
CA PRO A 273 -24.66 0.87 39.18
C PRO A 273 -24.84 0.74 37.67
N ILE A 274 -24.69 -0.49 37.14
CA ILE A 274 -24.67 -0.77 35.68
C ILE A 274 -25.91 -0.24 34.96
N ARG A 275 -27.08 -0.25 35.62
CA ARG A 275 -28.35 0.27 35.07
C ARG A 275 -28.31 1.76 34.70
N GLU A 276 -27.39 2.53 35.28
CA GLU A 276 -27.21 3.96 35.02
C GLU A 276 -26.20 4.23 33.88
N LEU A 277 -25.59 3.19 33.31
CA LEU A 277 -24.65 3.27 32.20
C LEU A 277 -25.35 3.31 30.83
N THR A 278 -26.22 4.29 30.62
CA THR A 278 -27.08 4.35 29.42
C THR A 278 -26.42 4.96 28.18
N LYS A 279 -25.32 5.72 28.34
CA LYS A 279 -24.61 6.41 27.25
C LYS A 279 -23.22 5.86 27.03
N THR A 280 -23.11 4.57 26.74
CA THR A 280 -21.82 3.95 26.46
C THR A 280 -21.25 4.42 25.13
N PRO A 281 -19.98 4.90 25.09
CA PRO A 281 -19.35 5.23 23.83
C PRO A 281 -19.26 3.98 22.96
N ARG A 282 -19.57 4.12 21.67
CA ARG A 282 -19.48 3.05 20.67
C ARG A 282 -18.49 3.44 19.61
N PHE A 283 -17.62 2.51 19.26
CA PHE A 283 -16.69 2.73 18.16
C PHE A 283 -17.42 2.55 16.84
N GLN A 284 -17.37 3.57 15.99
CA GLN A 284 -17.78 3.51 14.59
C GLN A 284 -16.63 4.06 13.77
N PHE A 285 -16.10 3.23 12.87
CA PHE A 285 -15.01 3.64 12.01
C PHE A 285 -15.56 4.54 10.90
N VAL A 286 -14.99 5.75 10.79
CA VAL A 286 -15.25 6.65 9.68
C VAL A 286 -14.29 6.30 8.56
N GLU A 287 -14.85 5.82 7.45
CA GLU A 287 -14.09 5.43 6.25
C GLU A 287 -13.42 6.63 5.56
N GLU A 288 -12.51 6.32 4.64
CA GLU A 288 -11.85 7.31 3.81
C GLU A 288 -12.80 7.90 2.78
N ASP A 289 -12.67 9.20 2.51
CA ASP A 289 -13.38 9.82 1.41
C ASP A 289 -12.97 9.15 0.08
N ALA A 290 -13.97 8.86 -0.74
CA ALA A 290 -13.79 8.34 -2.10
C ALA A 290 -12.74 9.11 -2.93
N ALA A 291 -12.66 10.43 -2.72
CA ALA A 291 -11.69 11.31 -3.39
C ALA A 291 -10.23 11.05 -2.97
N ASP A 292 -9.99 10.68 -1.71
CA ASP A 292 -8.64 10.38 -1.21
C ASP A 292 -8.14 9.06 -1.79
N ILE A 293 -8.98 8.02 -1.75
CA ILE A 293 -8.71 6.71 -2.36
C ILE A 293 -8.41 6.89 -3.86
N ALA A 294 -9.28 7.63 -4.56
CA ALA A 294 -9.11 7.88 -5.99
C ALA A 294 -7.79 8.63 -6.27
N ARG A 295 -7.45 9.66 -5.50
CA ARG A 295 -6.22 10.44 -5.70
C ARG A 295 -4.96 9.59 -5.50
N ALA A 296 -4.95 8.76 -4.46
CA ALA A 296 -3.82 7.89 -4.16
C ALA A 296 -3.56 6.89 -5.30
N ALA A 297 -4.61 6.25 -5.82
CA ALA A 297 -4.52 5.30 -6.92
C ALA A 297 -4.29 5.97 -8.30
N MET A 298 -4.92 7.12 -8.56
CA MET A 298 -4.82 7.84 -9.84
C MET A 298 -3.40 8.29 -10.16
N LEU A 299 -2.61 8.67 -9.16
CA LEU A 299 -1.22 9.04 -9.38
C LEU A 299 -0.42 7.89 -10.02
N ASP A 300 -0.60 6.66 -9.51
CA ASP A 300 0.07 5.48 -10.04
C ASP A 300 -0.45 5.13 -11.44
N ILE A 301 -1.76 5.18 -11.63
CA ILE A 301 -2.41 4.92 -12.92
C ILE A 301 -1.90 5.89 -13.99
N VAL A 302 -1.89 7.20 -13.70
CA VAL A 302 -1.42 8.23 -14.63
C VAL A 302 0.05 8.05 -14.96
N MET A 303 0.89 7.79 -13.97
CA MET A 303 2.32 7.59 -14.21
C MET A 303 2.61 6.35 -15.06
N MET A 304 1.88 5.24 -14.86
CA MET A 304 1.96 4.06 -15.75
C MET A 304 1.49 4.38 -17.17
N LEU A 305 0.38 5.12 -17.31
CA LEU A 305 -0.15 5.53 -18.61
C LEU A 305 0.83 6.43 -19.36
N LEU A 306 1.44 7.40 -18.68
CA LEU A 306 2.45 8.29 -19.26
C LEU A 306 3.69 7.52 -19.73
N ALA A 307 4.17 6.58 -18.92
CA ALA A 307 5.29 5.71 -19.29
C ALA A 307 4.96 4.82 -20.50
N GLY A 308 3.76 4.21 -20.52
CA GLY A 308 3.29 3.41 -21.64
C GLY A 308 3.09 4.21 -22.93
N ALA A 309 2.47 5.39 -22.84
CA ALA A 309 2.29 6.32 -23.95
C ALA A 309 3.64 6.82 -24.49
N GLY A 310 4.61 7.08 -23.62
CA GLY A 310 5.98 7.41 -23.99
C GLY A 310 6.65 6.28 -24.79
N GLY A 311 6.51 5.03 -24.33
CA GLY A 311 6.98 3.83 -25.06
C GLY A 311 6.37 3.72 -26.46
N LEU A 312 5.04 3.85 -26.55
CA LEU A 312 4.31 3.84 -27.83
C LEU A 312 4.75 4.98 -28.77
N ALA A 313 4.90 6.20 -28.25
CA ALA A 313 5.33 7.35 -29.04
C ALA A 313 6.77 7.18 -29.58
N MET A 314 7.68 6.64 -28.77
CA MET A 314 9.04 6.32 -29.20
C MET A 314 9.04 5.21 -30.26
N ALA A 315 8.22 4.17 -30.09
CA ALA A 315 8.05 3.11 -31.08
C ALA A 315 7.54 3.68 -32.42
N TRP A 316 6.50 4.50 -32.37
CA TRP A 316 5.92 5.15 -33.55
C TRP A 316 6.92 6.01 -34.31
N ARG A 317 7.74 6.79 -33.60
CA ARG A 317 8.83 7.59 -34.20
C ARG A 317 9.87 6.70 -34.88
N ALA A 318 10.28 5.60 -34.23
CA ALA A 318 11.25 4.67 -34.79
C ALA A 318 10.72 3.96 -36.06
N TYR A 319 9.44 3.57 -36.07
CA TYR A 319 8.81 2.95 -37.25
C TYR A 319 8.66 3.91 -38.44
N ARG A 320 8.46 5.21 -38.20
CA ARG A 320 8.43 6.21 -39.28
C ARG A 320 9.78 6.46 -39.92
N GLN A 321 10.87 6.40 -39.14
CA GLN A 321 12.21 6.61 -39.69
C GLN A 321 12.66 5.43 -40.57
N THR A 322 12.20 4.23 -40.27
CA THR A 322 12.57 3.01 -41.03
C THR A 322 11.81 2.84 -42.34
N SER A 323 10.73 3.57 -42.59
CA SER A 323 9.98 3.52 -43.86
C SER A 323 10.49 4.50 -44.92
N VAL A 324 11.46 5.37 -44.59
CA VAL A 324 11.98 6.42 -45.49
C VAL A 324 13.35 6.06 -46.07
N THR A 325 13.96 4.97 -45.60
CA THR A 325 15.24 4.40 -46.08
C THR A 325 14.99 3.09 -46.79
#